data_AF-A0A951PB36-F1
#
_entry.id   AF-A0A951PB36-F1
#
_cell.length_a   1.000
_cell.length_b   1.000
_cell.length_c   1.000
_cell.angle_alpha   90.00
_cell.angle_beta   90.00
_cell.angle_gamma   90.00
#
_symmetry.space_group_name_H-M   'P 1'
#
loop_
_entity.id
_entity.type
_entity.pdbx_description
1 polymer ?
#
loop_
_entity_poly.entity_id
_entity_poly.type
_entity_poly.pdbx_seq_one_letter_code
_entity_poly.pdbx_strand_id
1 'polypeptide(L)'
;MAESDLTSDQLSPTKRALLALKQLQAKLAEANYAQREPIAVVGLGCRWPGAANPAEFWRLLQNQQDAIAPVPADRWDLDKFYDPDPAIPAKMPHREGGFLPDLLNFDAGFFRIAPREAKSLDPQQRLLLEVSWEALEQGGFAADGLVGSQTGVFVGISSIDYWQRLLSRHPSEIDAYLATGNTHSMAAGRISYILGLTGPSLAMDTACSSSLVALHSACQSLRLRDCDLALAGGVNQILEPATSLNFAKAKMLSPTDRCRSFDAAADGFVRAEGCGVVVLKRWRDALRDQNPIWGVILGSAVNHDGRASGLTVPNGSAQQALIRQALAQAQVEPNQVSYVETHGTGTALGDPIEVNALGGVFGTTRLASQPLILGAVKTNIGHTEAAAGMAGLIKTLLALQHQQIPANLHFQQPNPQIDWSTLPVQVPTVPVDWPQQHQPRIAGVSAFGFSGTNAHLVVADFPIGELPPGKTSSPDLPHYLLPLSAKTQPALMQLIERYRTHLQTYAGSLADLCYTAQIGRCHFSQRQALIVSSLSDLREQLAWVVALVVMPQSAHEAPADLQAIMQQYLAGATIDWSALWQGQTARIVDLPTYPFQRQPYGVGIIG
;
A
#
# COMPACT_ATOMS: atom_id res chain seq x y z
N MET A 1 4.79 -18.20 53.52
CA MET A 1 5.86 -17.48 52.80
C MET A 1 5.82 -17.96 51.36
N ALA A 2 5.47 -17.08 50.43
CA ALA A 2 5.37 -17.42 49.02
C ALA A 2 6.77 -17.73 48.46
N GLU A 3 6.88 -18.80 47.67
CA GLU A 3 8.12 -19.31 47.07
C GLU A 3 8.76 -18.36 46.02
N SER A 4 8.26 -17.12 45.88
CA SER A 4 8.71 -16.16 44.86
C SER A 4 9.99 -15.39 45.22
N ASP A 5 10.50 -15.48 46.45
CA ASP A 5 11.65 -14.71 46.94
C ASP A 5 12.92 -15.54 47.25
N LEU A 6 12.98 -16.81 46.83
CA LEU A 6 14.17 -17.65 47.03
C LEU A 6 15.23 -17.32 45.98
N THR A 7 16.37 -16.76 46.40
CA THR A 7 17.55 -16.53 45.54
C THR A 7 18.10 -17.88 45.03
N SER A 8 18.65 -17.89 43.81
CA SER A 8 18.96 -19.12 43.06
C SER A 8 19.87 -20.14 43.79
N ASP A 9 20.59 -19.71 44.83
CA ASP A 9 21.49 -20.54 45.64
C ASP A 9 20.79 -21.44 46.68
N GLN A 10 19.49 -21.23 46.95
CA GLN A 10 18.74 -22.02 47.93
C GLN A 10 17.95 -23.19 47.31
N LEU A 11 18.00 -23.37 45.99
CA LEU A 11 17.30 -24.42 45.25
C LEU A 11 18.15 -25.69 45.11
N SER A 12 17.53 -26.87 45.25
CA SER A 12 18.21 -28.14 44.99
C SER A 12 18.77 -28.18 43.55
N PRO A 13 19.87 -28.91 43.27
CA PRO A 13 20.44 -29.00 41.93
C PRO A 13 19.40 -29.35 40.84
N THR A 14 18.46 -30.23 41.16
CA THR A 14 17.36 -30.63 40.27
C THR A 14 16.34 -29.50 40.03
N LYS A 15 15.98 -28.73 41.07
CA LYS A 15 15.09 -27.57 40.92
C LYS A 15 15.77 -26.45 40.12
N ARG A 16 17.07 -26.23 40.30
CA ARG A 16 17.86 -25.28 39.48
C ARG A 16 17.91 -25.71 38.01
N ALA A 17 18.16 -27.00 37.74
CA ALA A 17 18.17 -27.52 36.39
C ALA A 17 16.80 -27.38 35.69
N LEU A 18 15.70 -27.66 36.41
CA LEU A 18 14.34 -27.48 35.88
C LEU A 18 14.01 -26.01 35.59
N LEU A 19 14.42 -25.09 36.47
CA LEU A 19 14.22 -23.65 36.26
C LEU A 19 15.03 -23.16 35.05
N ALA A 20 16.29 -23.57 34.93
CA ALA A 20 17.14 -23.24 33.79
C ALA A 20 16.56 -23.79 32.48
N LEU A 21 16.03 -25.02 32.48
CA LEU A 21 15.39 -25.62 31.31
C LEU A 21 14.12 -24.85 30.91
N LYS A 22 13.27 -24.46 31.87
CA LYS A 22 12.11 -23.59 31.60
C LYS A 22 12.51 -22.24 31.02
N GLN A 23 13.56 -21.61 31.56
CA GLN A 23 14.09 -20.34 31.04
C GLN A 23 14.64 -20.48 29.62
N LEU A 24 15.38 -21.56 29.33
CA LEU A 24 15.88 -21.85 27.98
C LEU A 24 14.75 -22.12 26.99
N GLN A 25 13.73 -22.87 27.39
CA GLN A 25 12.53 -23.10 26.57
C GLN A 25 11.79 -21.79 26.27
N ALA A 26 11.63 -20.91 27.27
CA ALA A 26 11.01 -19.61 27.09
C ALA A 26 11.83 -18.71 26.14
N LYS A 27 13.16 -18.68 26.30
CA LYS A 27 14.06 -17.94 25.40
C LYS A 27 14.00 -18.47 23.96
N LEU A 28 13.96 -19.79 23.79
CA LEU A 28 13.85 -20.41 22.48
C LEU A 28 12.49 -20.10 21.82
N ALA A 29 11.40 -20.16 22.58
CA ALA A 29 10.07 -19.82 22.10
C ALA A 29 9.99 -18.35 21.66
N GLU A 30 10.55 -17.43 22.44
CA GLU A 30 10.59 -16.01 22.11
C GLU A 30 11.48 -15.72 20.89
N ALA A 31 12.64 -16.37 20.79
CA ALA A 31 13.50 -16.25 19.60
C ALA A 31 12.80 -16.78 18.34
N ASN A 32 12.12 -17.92 18.43
CA ASN A 32 11.35 -18.49 17.33
C ASN A 32 10.18 -17.58 16.93
N TYR A 33 9.49 -16.99 17.92
CA TYR A 33 8.42 -16.01 17.66
C TYR A 33 8.99 -14.77 16.97
N ALA A 34 10.06 -14.17 17.48
CA ALA A 34 10.67 -12.97 16.89
C ALA A 34 11.10 -13.18 15.43
N GLN A 35 11.63 -14.36 15.09
CA GLN A 35 12.01 -14.70 13.71
C GLN A 35 10.81 -14.82 12.75
N ARG A 36 9.62 -15.07 13.28
CA ARG A 36 8.39 -15.30 12.50
C ARG A 36 7.27 -14.37 12.93
N GLU A 37 7.60 -13.28 13.59
CA GLU A 37 6.60 -12.38 14.15
C GLU A 37 5.75 -11.85 12.99
N PRO A 38 4.41 -11.95 13.08
CA PRO A 38 3.55 -11.40 12.06
C PRO A 38 3.76 -9.88 11.95
N ILE A 39 3.63 -9.35 10.73
CA ILE A 39 3.82 -7.92 10.47
C ILE A 39 2.48 -7.30 10.14
N ALA A 40 2.03 -6.37 10.97
CA ALA A 40 0.80 -5.62 10.76
C ALA A 40 0.98 -4.56 9.67
N VAL A 41 -0.01 -4.46 8.78
CA VAL A 41 -0.20 -3.30 7.92
C VAL A 41 -1.03 -2.28 8.68
N VAL A 42 -0.36 -1.21 9.13
CA VAL A 42 -0.93 -0.18 10.01
C VAL A 42 -1.29 1.11 9.29
N GLY A 43 -0.94 1.23 8.03
CA GLY A 43 -1.28 2.37 7.18
C GLY A 43 -1.18 1.97 5.72
N LEU A 44 -1.99 2.57 4.84
CA LEU A 44 -1.84 2.36 3.40
C LEU A 44 -2.32 3.56 2.58
N GLY A 45 -1.71 3.76 1.42
CA GLY A 45 -2.07 4.78 0.44
C GLY A 45 -1.80 4.28 -0.97
N CYS A 46 -2.60 4.74 -1.94
CA CYS A 46 -2.40 4.37 -3.34
C CYS A 46 -2.95 5.37 -4.35
N ARG A 47 -2.44 5.28 -5.58
CA ARG A 47 -2.94 5.92 -6.79
C ARG A 47 -2.88 4.89 -7.93
N TRP A 48 -4.03 4.58 -8.50
CA TRP A 48 -4.18 3.66 -9.62
C TRP A 48 -4.98 4.33 -10.75
N PRO A 49 -4.90 3.85 -11.99
CA PRO A 49 -5.79 4.27 -13.05
C PRO A 49 -7.24 4.18 -12.58
N GLY A 50 -7.98 5.29 -12.70
CA GLY A 50 -9.38 5.39 -12.25
C GLY A 50 -9.60 5.47 -10.73
N ALA A 51 -8.56 5.45 -9.89
CA ALA A 51 -8.71 5.48 -8.44
C ALA A 51 -7.62 6.31 -7.74
N ALA A 52 -8.04 7.43 -7.13
CA ALA A 52 -7.13 8.36 -6.49
C ALA A 52 -6.90 8.08 -5.00
N ASN A 53 -7.34 6.95 -4.43
CA ASN A 53 -7.10 6.54 -3.03
C ASN A 53 -7.65 5.13 -2.80
N PRO A 54 -7.41 4.50 -1.63
CA PRO A 54 -7.90 3.15 -1.35
C PRO A 54 -9.42 2.99 -1.40
N ALA A 55 -10.18 4.00 -0.95
CA ALA A 55 -11.65 3.95 -0.98
C ALA A 55 -12.20 4.00 -2.40
N GLU A 56 -11.65 4.86 -3.26
CA GLU A 56 -11.98 4.90 -4.69
C GLU A 56 -11.56 3.62 -5.41
N PHE A 57 -10.42 3.03 -5.02
CA PHE A 57 -9.98 1.76 -5.58
C PHE A 57 -10.92 0.62 -5.23
N TRP A 58 -11.40 0.55 -3.98
CA TRP A 58 -12.43 -0.41 -3.61
C TRP A 58 -13.72 -0.21 -4.42
N ARG A 59 -14.16 1.03 -4.61
CA ARG A 59 -15.33 1.35 -5.43
C ARG A 59 -15.14 0.94 -6.89
N LEU A 60 -13.96 1.13 -7.46
CA LEU A 60 -13.60 0.68 -8.82
C LEU A 60 -13.76 -0.85 -8.93
N LEU A 61 -13.21 -1.59 -7.96
CA LEU A 61 -13.29 -3.05 -7.89
C LEU A 61 -14.73 -3.57 -7.74
N GLN A 62 -15.51 -2.98 -6.82
CA GLN A 62 -16.91 -3.35 -6.60
C GLN A 62 -17.78 -3.12 -7.84
N ASN A 63 -17.53 -2.02 -8.54
CA ASN A 63 -18.24 -1.68 -9.77
C ASN A 63 -17.72 -2.42 -10.99
N GLN A 64 -16.76 -3.34 -10.83
CA GLN A 64 -16.17 -4.14 -11.91
C GLN A 64 -15.63 -3.27 -13.05
N GLN A 65 -15.04 -2.12 -12.70
CA GLN A 65 -14.57 -1.15 -13.67
C GLN A 65 -13.24 -1.57 -14.29
N ASP A 66 -13.15 -1.35 -15.61
CA ASP A 66 -11.96 -1.44 -16.42
C ASP A 66 -11.40 -0.02 -16.62
N ALA A 67 -10.18 0.20 -16.15
CA ALA A 67 -9.51 1.49 -16.11
C ALA A 67 -8.50 1.69 -17.24
N ILE A 68 -8.48 0.79 -18.23
CA ILE A 68 -7.64 0.95 -19.41
C ILE A 68 -8.24 1.99 -20.35
N ALA A 69 -7.40 2.93 -20.78
CA ALA A 69 -7.79 4.06 -21.61
C ALA A 69 -6.72 4.32 -22.70
N PRO A 70 -7.05 5.08 -23.76
CA PRO A 70 -6.08 5.50 -24.76
C PRO A 70 -4.87 6.21 -24.15
N VAL A 71 -3.69 6.06 -24.77
CA VAL A 71 -2.49 6.82 -24.39
C VAL A 71 -2.82 8.32 -24.36
N PRO A 72 -2.63 9.00 -23.21
CA PRO A 72 -2.91 10.43 -23.12
C PRO A 72 -2.03 11.25 -24.09
N ALA A 73 -2.61 12.29 -24.68
CA ALA A 73 -1.89 13.17 -25.60
C ALA A 73 -0.70 13.89 -24.95
N ASP A 74 -0.69 14.01 -23.63
CA ASP A 74 0.42 14.54 -22.86
C ASP A 74 1.50 13.48 -22.55
N ARG A 75 1.53 12.29 -23.19
CA ARG A 75 2.58 11.27 -23.00
C ARG A 75 3.52 11.12 -24.20
N TRP A 76 2.96 10.94 -25.39
CA TRP A 76 3.66 11.03 -26.65
C TRP A 76 2.64 11.08 -27.78
N ASP A 77 3.11 11.46 -28.95
CA ASP A 77 2.31 11.42 -30.17
C ASP A 77 2.12 9.96 -30.62
N LEU A 78 0.96 9.38 -30.29
CA LEU A 78 0.65 7.97 -30.54
C LEU A 78 0.70 7.62 -32.03
N ASP A 79 0.27 8.52 -32.92
CA ASP A 79 0.23 8.27 -34.37
C ASP A 79 1.64 8.07 -34.95
N LYS A 80 2.66 8.67 -34.35
CA LYS A 80 4.06 8.44 -34.73
C LYS A 80 4.55 7.03 -34.43
N PHE A 81 3.97 6.35 -33.44
CA PHE A 81 4.42 5.02 -33.00
C PHE A 81 3.41 3.90 -33.26
N TYR A 82 2.20 4.24 -33.68
CA TYR A 82 1.20 3.24 -34.02
C TYR A 82 1.37 2.69 -35.44
N ASP A 83 1.25 1.37 -35.57
CA ASP A 83 0.95 0.67 -36.82
C ASP A 83 0.27 -0.67 -36.48
N PRO A 84 -0.83 -1.06 -37.16
CA PRO A 84 -1.46 -2.35 -36.91
C PRO A 84 -0.58 -3.55 -37.26
N ASP A 85 0.42 -3.38 -38.15
CA ASP A 85 1.37 -4.43 -38.49
C ASP A 85 2.55 -4.44 -37.48
N PRO A 86 2.68 -5.47 -36.62
CA PRO A 86 3.76 -5.56 -35.64
C PRO A 86 5.15 -5.73 -36.28
N ALA A 87 5.25 -6.05 -37.57
CA ALA A 87 6.51 -6.16 -38.29
C ALA A 87 7.15 -4.79 -38.60
N ILE A 88 6.38 -3.71 -38.63
CA ILE A 88 6.89 -2.39 -39.00
C ILE A 88 7.91 -1.89 -37.95
N PRO A 89 9.14 -1.52 -38.36
CA PRO A 89 10.16 -1.00 -37.44
C PRO A 89 9.70 0.27 -36.70
N ALA A 90 10.10 0.40 -35.44
CA ALA A 90 9.75 1.54 -34.56
C ALA A 90 8.24 1.79 -34.36
N LYS A 91 7.38 0.82 -34.71
CA LYS A 91 5.94 0.86 -34.51
C LYS A 91 5.43 -0.25 -33.58
N MET A 92 4.27 -0.02 -32.99
CA MET A 92 3.52 -0.96 -32.14
C MET A 92 2.01 -0.94 -32.46
N PRO A 93 1.32 -2.08 -32.35
CA PRO A 93 -0.12 -2.16 -32.57
C PRO A 93 -0.96 -1.78 -31.33
N HIS A 94 -0.34 -1.20 -30.29
CA HIS A 94 -0.98 -0.88 -29.02
C HIS A 94 -1.35 0.60 -28.93
N ARG A 95 -2.52 0.89 -28.37
CA ARG A 95 -3.06 2.26 -28.26
C ARG A 95 -3.55 2.61 -26.87
N GLU A 96 -3.73 1.62 -26.00
CA GLU A 96 -4.30 1.81 -24.67
C GLU A 96 -3.36 1.35 -23.56
N GLY A 97 -3.63 1.83 -22.35
CA GLY A 97 -2.89 1.54 -21.13
C GLY A 97 -3.62 2.04 -19.89
N GLY A 98 -3.14 1.65 -18.71
CA GLY A 98 -3.61 2.24 -17.46
C GLY A 98 -2.81 3.49 -17.13
N PHE A 99 -3.40 4.68 -17.18
CA PHE A 99 -2.69 5.94 -16.95
C PHE A 99 -3.23 6.69 -15.73
N LEU A 100 -2.33 7.33 -15.00
CA LEU A 100 -2.68 8.30 -13.97
C LEU A 100 -2.90 9.69 -14.58
N PRO A 101 -3.89 10.45 -14.09
CA PRO A 101 -4.04 11.84 -14.48
C PRO A 101 -2.90 12.70 -13.87
N ASP A 102 -2.78 13.94 -14.33
CA ASP A 102 -1.99 14.98 -13.66
C ASP A 102 -0.49 14.67 -13.47
N LEU A 103 0.13 13.99 -14.43
CA LEU A 103 1.53 13.52 -14.36
C LEU A 103 2.56 14.57 -13.90
N LEU A 104 2.41 15.81 -14.37
CA LEU A 104 3.38 16.87 -14.10
C LEU A 104 3.11 17.61 -12.78
N ASN A 105 1.93 17.45 -12.19
CA ASN A 105 1.49 18.27 -11.07
C ASN A 105 2.03 17.73 -9.74
N PHE A 106 2.63 18.59 -8.92
CA PHE A 106 3.20 18.22 -7.62
C PHE A 106 3.22 19.41 -6.66
N ASP A 107 3.13 19.17 -5.34
CA ASP A 107 3.27 20.23 -4.33
C ASP A 107 4.72 20.33 -3.80
N ALA A 108 5.62 20.88 -4.63
CA ALA A 108 7.04 21.00 -4.28
C ALA A 108 7.27 21.84 -3.01
N GLY A 109 6.48 22.90 -2.82
CA GLY A 109 6.59 23.78 -1.65
C GLY A 109 6.25 23.04 -0.34
N PHE A 110 5.26 22.15 -0.36
CA PHE A 110 4.97 21.28 0.77
C PHE A 110 6.17 20.41 1.13
N PHE A 111 6.86 19.83 0.15
CA PHE A 111 8.01 18.96 0.40
C PHE A 111 9.35 19.71 0.56
N ARG A 112 9.32 21.05 0.65
CA ARG A 112 10.51 21.92 0.75
C ARG A 112 11.49 21.73 -0.43
N ILE A 113 10.95 21.41 -1.61
CA ILE A 113 11.71 21.24 -2.86
C ILE A 113 11.61 22.54 -3.65
N ALA A 114 12.76 23.08 -4.07
CA ALA A 114 12.79 24.31 -4.85
C ALA A 114 12.14 24.09 -6.23
N PRO A 115 11.40 25.07 -6.79
CA PRO A 115 10.76 24.93 -8.12
C PRO A 115 11.72 24.51 -9.24
N ARG A 116 12.99 24.92 -9.16
CA ARG A 116 14.03 24.52 -10.12
C ARG A 116 14.36 23.03 -10.02
N GLU A 117 14.53 22.51 -8.81
CA GLU A 117 14.79 21.09 -8.57
C GLU A 117 13.58 20.24 -8.97
N ALA A 118 12.36 20.69 -8.64
CA ALA A 118 11.13 19.98 -8.94
C ALA A 118 10.95 19.71 -10.44
N LYS A 119 11.49 20.55 -11.33
CA LYS A 119 11.47 20.33 -12.78
C LYS A 119 12.35 19.15 -13.23
N SER A 120 13.42 18.85 -12.51
CA SER A 120 14.34 17.73 -12.81
C SER A 120 14.00 16.47 -12.03
N LEU A 121 13.02 16.54 -11.13
CA LEU A 121 12.57 15.44 -10.28
C LEU A 121 11.65 14.50 -11.03
N ASP A 122 11.96 13.21 -11.07
CA ASP A 122 11.15 12.16 -11.67
C ASP A 122 9.72 12.15 -11.06
N PRO A 123 8.65 12.19 -11.88
CA PRO A 123 7.26 12.03 -11.42
C PRO A 123 7.03 10.82 -10.49
N GLN A 124 7.80 9.74 -10.64
CA GLN A 124 7.78 8.59 -9.73
C GLN A 124 8.15 8.98 -8.30
N GLN A 125 9.20 9.79 -8.11
CA GLN A 125 9.60 10.27 -6.79
C GLN A 125 8.56 11.21 -6.19
N ARG A 126 7.95 12.06 -7.01
CA ARG A 126 6.87 12.98 -6.60
C ARG A 126 5.67 12.20 -6.06
N LEU A 127 5.23 11.20 -6.82
CA LEU A 127 4.10 10.35 -6.47
C LEU A 127 4.40 9.55 -5.20
N LEU A 128 5.60 8.99 -5.07
CA LEU A 128 6.03 8.29 -3.86
C LEU A 128 5.99 9.19 -2.62
N LEU A 129 6.38 10.46 -2.72
CA LEU A 129 6.34 11.40 -1.60
C LEU A 129 4.90 11.67 -1.14
N GLU A 130 3.99 11.97 -2.06
CA GLU A 130 2.59 12.20 -1.74
C GLU A 130 1.92 10.94 -1.15
N VAL A 131 2.10 9.78 -1.79
CA VAL A 131 1.45 8.54 -1.36
C VAL A 131 2.05 8.02 -0.04
N SER A 132 3.35 8.22 0.21
CA SER A 132 3.96 7.89 1.51
C SER A 132 3.40 8.76 2.63
N TRP A 133 3.23 10.06 2.37
CA TRP A 133 2.61 10.98 3.34
C TRP A 133 1.18 10.57 3.66
N GLU A 134 0.39 10.27 2.63
CA GLU A 134 -0.99 9.83 2.79
C GLU A 134 -1.10 8.51 3.55
N ALA A 135 -0.21 7.54 3.29
CA ALA A 135 -0.18 6.27 4.01
C ALA A 135 0.13 6.44 5.50
N LEU A 136 1.00 7.39 5.85
CA LEU A 136 1.30 7.75 7.23
C LEU A 136 0.10 8.42 7.92
N GLU A 137 -0.52 9.41 7.27
CA GLU A 137 -1.73 10.05 7.80
C GLU A 137 -2.87 9.04 7.99
N GLN A 138 -3.05 8.13 7.03
CA GLN A 138 -4.04 7.07 7.13
C GLN A 138 -3.75 6.15 8.33
N GLY A 139 -2.48 5.82 8.58
CA GLY A 139 -2.07 5.02 9.74
C GLY A 139 -2.05 5.78 11.08
N GLY A 140 -2.38 7.07 11.10
CA GLY A 140 -2.37 7.91 12.29
C GLY A 140 -0.98 8.33 12.75
N PHE A 141 -0.02 8.44 11.83
CA PHE A 141 1.33 8.90 12.12
C PHE A 141 1.54 10.34 11.64
N ALA A 142 1.73 11.26 12.58
CA ALA A 142 2.21 12.61 12.27
C ALA A 142 3.69 12.55 11.85
N ALA A 143 4.00 13.02 10.63
CA ALA A 143 5.33 12.89 10.03
C ALA A 143 6.44 13.62 10.81
N ASP A 144 6.14 14.75 11.46
CA ASP A 144 7.04 15.49 12.34
C ASP A 144 7.42 14.69 13.60
N GLY A 145 6.54 13.81 14.07
CA GLY A 145 6.83 12.87 15.16
C GLY A 145 7.77 11.72 14.78
N LEU A 146 8.06 11.53 13.48
CA LEU A 146 8.97 10.48 12.99
C LEU A 146 10.40 10.95 12.79
N VAL A 147 10.69 12.25 12.95
CA VAL A 147 12.03 12.79 12.77
C VAL A 147 13.00 12.15 13.77
N GLY A 148 14.09 11.58 13.28
CA GLY A 148 15.08 10.85 14.06
C GLY A 148 14.69 9.41 14.40
N SER A 149 13.49 8.96 14.04
CA SER A 149 13.05 7.59 14.30
C SER A 149 13.80 6.58 13.42
N GLN A 150 13.94 5.35 13.93
CA GLN A 150 14.44 4.20 13.17
C GLN A 150 13.35 3.65 12.25
N THR A 151 12.84 4.49 11.35
CA THR A 151 11.85 4.09 10.34
C THR A 151 12.56 3.75 9.04
N GLY A 152 12.31 2.55 8.50
CA GLY A 152 12.87 2.12 7.22
C GLY A 152 12.00 2.50 6.02
N VAL A 153 12.61 2.59 4.83
CA VAL A 153 11.96 2.91 3.55
C VAL A 153 12.43 1.92 2.49
N PHE A 154 11.49 1.18 1.89
CA PHE A 154 11.77 0.12 0.91
C PHE A 154 10.90 0.35 -0.32
N VAL A 155 11.50 0.66 -1.46
CA VAL A 155 10.79 1.06 -2.67
C VAL A 155 11.11 0.12 -3.82
N GLY A 156 10.09 -0.50 -4.40
CA GLY A 156 10.18 -1.18 -5.69
C GLY A 156 10.06 -0.18 -6.86
N ILE A 157 11.08 -0.10 -7.70
CA ILE A 157 11.12 0.83 -8.85
C ILE A 157 12.05 0.26 -9.93
N SER A 158 11.65 0.37 -11.21
CA SER A 158 12.40 -0.19 -12.33
C SER A 158 12.55 0.77 -13.51
N SER A 159 11.53 1.59 -13.82
CA SER A 159 11.59 2.47 -15.00
C SER A 159 12.50 3.68 -14.76
N ILE A 160 13.10 4.17 -15.85
CA ILE A 160 14.02 5.33 -15.87
C ILE A 160 13.68 6.31 -17.00
N ASP A 161 12.43 6.28 -17.47
CA ASP A 161 11.98 7.03 -18.65
C ASP A 161 12.29 8.53 -18.54
N TYR A 162 12.06 9.13 -17.36
CA TYR A 162 12.30 10.56 -17.15
C TYR A 162 13.77 10.92 -17.27
N TRP A 163 14.65 10.08 -16.72
CA TRP A 163 16.09 10.29 -16.80
C TRP A 163 16.60 10.18 -18.24
N GLN A 164 16.16 9.14 -18.96
CA GLN A 164 16.51 8.96 -20.37
C GLN A 164 16.08 10.17 -21.20
N ARG A 165 14.87 10.68 -20.95
CA ARG A 165 14.36 11.89 -21.61
C ARG A 165 15.23 13.11 -21.33
N LEU A 166 15.56 13.36 -20.07
CA LEU A 166 16.37 14.52 -19.69
C LEU A 166 17.80 14.45 -20.27
N LEU A 167 18.40 13.26 -20.29
CA LEU A 167 19.73 13.05 -20.88
C LEU A 167 19.75 13.15 -22.41
N SER A 168 18.62 12.92 -23.08
CA SER A 168 18.52 13.00 -24.54
C SER A 168 18.44 14.45 -25.05
N ARG A 169 18.46 15.44 -24.15
CA ARG A 169 18.43 16.87 -24.50
C ARG A 169 19.81 17.42 -24.77
N HIS A 170 19.85 18.71 -25.15
CA HIS A 170 21.10 19.39 -25.37
C HIS A 170 21.95 19.36 -24.08
N PRO A 171 23.25 19.05 -24.14
CA PRO A 171 24.10 18.92 -22.94
C PRO A 171 24.12 20.16 -22.03
N SER A 172 23.80 21.35 -22.55
CA SER A 172 23.67 22.58 -21.76
C SER A 172 22.45 22.62 -20.83
N GLU A 173 21.48 21.73 -21.01
CA GLU A 173 20.30 21.58 -20.14
C GLU A 173 20.55 20.65 -18.95
N ILE A 174 21.68 19.93 -18.93
CA ILE A 174 22.06 19.08 -17.81
C ILE A 174 22.40 19.98 -16.62
N ASP A 175 21.63 19.85 -15.54
CA ASP A 175 21.83 20.58 -14.30
C ASP A 175 22.24 19.67 -13.13
N ALA A 176 22.59 20.30 -12.00
CA ALA A 176 23.03 19.59 -10.81
C ALA A 176 21.95 18.71 -10.16
N TYR A 177 20.68 18.90 -10.50
CA TYR A 177 19.55 18.19 -9.89
C TYR A 177 19.20 16.91 -10.64
N LEU A 178 19.69 16.73 -11.87
CA LEU A 178 19.39 15.56 -12.69
C LEU A 178 19.67 14.28 -11.91
N ALA A 179 20.88 14.17 -11.33
CA ALA A 179 21.31 13.04 -10.52
C ALA A 179 20.38 12.74 -9.35
N THR A 180 20.19 13.73 -8.48
CA THR A 180 19.33 13.61 -7.29
C THR A 180 17.85 13.42 -7.63
N GLY A 181 17.45 13.81 -8.84
CA GLY A 181 16.06 13.81 -9.29
C GLY A 181 15.57 12.49 -9.85
N ASN A 182 16.44 11.57 -10.29
CA ASN A 182 15.95 10.35 -10.94
C ASN A 182 16.71 9.05 -10.68
N THR A 183 17.88 9.03 -10.03
CA THR A 183 18.45 7.73 -9.64
C THR A 183 17.51 7.00 -8.68
N HIS A 184 17.32 5.70 -8.83
CA HIS A 184 16.38 4.93 -8.01
C HIS A 184 16.67 5.02 -6.51
N SER A 185 17.94 5.04 -6.09
CA SER A 185 18.31 5.22 -4.68
C SER A 185 17.76 6.52 -4.07
N MET A 186 17.62 7.57 -4.88
CA MET A 186 17.03 8.83 -4.44
C MET A 186 15.52 8.74 -4.24
N ALA A 187 14.82 7.79 -4.86
CA ALA A 187 13.39 7.58 -4.62
C ALA A 187 13.11 7.19 -3.16
N ALA A 188 13.86 6.22 -2.62
CA ALA A 188 13.79 5.86 -1.20
C ALA A 188 14.46 6.93 -0.30
N GLY A 189 15.67 7.36 -0.68
CA GLY A 189 16.45 8.32 0.11
C GLY A 189 15.77 9.66 0.32
N ARG A 190 15.01 10.16 -0.67
CA ARG A 190 14.28 11.42 -0.57
C ARG A 190 13.10 11.36 0.39
N ILE A 191 12.40 10.22 0.47
CA ILE A 191 11.37 9.98 1.49
C ILE A 191 12.02 10.03 2.87
N SER A 192 13.12 9.28 3.07
CA SER A 192 13.87 9.27 4.34
C SER A 192 14.34 10.68 4.72
N TYR A 193 14.88 11.43 3.76
CA TYR A 193 15.37 12.79 3.98
C TYR A 193 14.26 13.77 4.39
N ILE A 194 13.14 13.78 3.66
CA ILE A 194 12.02 14.70 3.91
C ILE A 194 11.35 14.43 5.26
N LEU A 195 11.22 13.15 5.63
CA LEU A 195 10.60 12.72 6.88
C LEU A 195 11.60 12.64 8.05
N GLY A 196 12.89 12.85 7.80
CA GLY A 196 13.94 12.80 8.80
C GLY A 196 14.20 11.40 9.39
N LEU A 197 14.02 10.34 8.60
CA LEU A 197 14.09 8.94 9.06
C LEU A 197 15.53 8.42 9.03
N THR A 198 15.85 7.53 9.98
CA THR A 198 17.23 7.01 10.17
C THR A 198 17.36 5.50 9.99
N GLY A 199 16.27 4.79 9.67
CA GLY A 199 16.30 3.36 9.36
C GLY A 199 16.83 3.04 7.95
N PRO A 200 16.83 1.75 7.55
CA PRO A 200 17.28 1.32 6.23
C PRO A 200 16.51 2.03 5.11
N SER A 201 17.20 2.48 4.06
CA SER A 201 16.59 3.17 2.92
C SER A 201 17.07 2.56 1.61
N LEU A 202 16.19 1.80 0.94
CA LEU A 202 16.54 0.93 -0.17
C LEU A 202 15.57 1.10 -1.35
N ALA A 203 16.12 1.19 -2.54
CA ALA A 203 15.39 1.02 -3.79
C ALA A 203 15.78 -0.32 -4.41
N MET A 204 14.78 -1.08 -4.89
CA MET A 204 14.96 -2.43 -5.40
C MET A 204 14.33 -2.56 -6.79
N ASP A 205 15.09 -3.17 -7.69
CA ASP A 205 14.63 -3.54 -9.03
C ASP A 205 14.76 -5.05 -9.21
N THR A 206 13.63 -5.72 -9.11
CA THR A 206 13.45 -7.13 -9.51
C THR A 206 12.35 -7.21 -10.57
N ALA A 207 12.25 -6.18 -11.41
CA ALA A 207 11.19 -5.98 -12.39
C ALA A 207 9.78 -6.05 -11.77
N CYS A 208 8.88 -6.88 -12.31
CA CYS A 208 7.47 -6.93 -11.91
C CYS A 208 7.24 -7.40 -10.46
N SER A 209 8.25 -7.98 -9.79
CA SER A 209 8.17 -8.40 -8.38
C SER A 209 8.72 -7.37 -7.40
N SER A 210 9.25 -6.23 -7.88
CA SER A 210 10.03 -5.26 -7.08
C SER A 210 9.32 -4.82 -5.80
N SER A 211 8.03 -4.46 -5.86
CA SER A 211 7.29 -4.02 -4.67
C SER A 211 7.06 -5.12 -3.62
N LEU A 212 6.88 -6.39 -4.03
CA LEU A 212 6.76 -7.48 -3.05
C LEU A 212 8.12 -7.85 -2.47
N VAL A 213 9.21 -7.75 -3.25
CA VAL A 213 10.56 -7.94 -2.72
C VAL A 213 10.92 -6.84 -1.72
N ALA A 214 10.60 -5.58 -2.04
CA ALA A 214 10.77 -4.45 -1.13
C ALA A 214 10.00 -4.65 0.19
N LEU A 215 8.74 -5.11 0.10
CA LEU A 215 7.94 -5.42 1.28
C LEU A 215 8.48 -6.62 2.06
N HIS A 216 8.94 -7.67 1.39
CA HIS A 216 9.61 -8.79 2.06
C HIS A 216 10.81 -8.30 2.87
N SER A 217 11.69 -7.49 2.28
CA SER A 217 12.84 -6.91 2.97
C SER A 217 12.45 -5.99 4.13
N ALA A 218 11.36 -5.24 4.01
CA ALA A 218 10.81 -4.45 5.11
C ALA A 218 10.35 -5.33 6.27
N CYS A 219 9.63 -6.43 5.99
CA CYS A 219 9.25 -7.41 7.01
C CYS A 219 10.46 -8.03 7.70
N GLN A 220 11.52 -8.38 6.95
CA GLN A 220 12.75 -8.92 7.54
C GLN A 220 13.44 -7.88 8.44
N SER A 221 13.55 -6.63 7.99
CA SER A 221 14.18 -5.54 8.76
C SER A 221 13.44 -5.26 10.08
N LEU A 222 12.11 -5.32 10.06
CA LEU A 222 11.29 -5.21 11.28
C LEU A 222 11.54 -6.37 12.24
N ARG A 223 11.62 -7.62 11.75
CA ARG A 223 11.89 -8.81 12.61
C ARG A 223 13.31 -8.80 13.18
N LEU A 224 14.28 -8.35 12.38
CA LEU A 224 15.67 -8.18 12.78
C LEU A 224 15.89 -6.96 13.70
N ARG A 225 14.88 -6.09 13.81
CA ARG A 225 14.92 -4.84 14.58
C ARG A 225 15.93 -3.82 14.04
N ASP A 226 16.19 -3.85 12.73
CA ASP A 226 16.90 -2.78 12.01
C ASP A 226 16.04 -1.50 11.92
N CYS A 227 14.72 -1.65 12.08
CA CYS A 227 13.76 -0.56 12.19
C CYS A 227 12.57 -0.94 13.09
N ASP A 228 11.83 0.05 13.56
CA ASP A 228 10.62 -0.11 14.40
C ASP A 228 9.32 0.17 13.66
N LEU A 229 9.45 0.89 12.54
CA LEU A 229 8.40 1.22 11.59
C LEU A 229 9.01 1.07 10.19
N ALA A 230 8.23 0.66 9.19
CA ALA A 230 8.72 0.64 7.82
C ALA A 230 7.66 1.11 6.82
N LEU A 231 8.08 1.92 5.86
CA LEU A 231 7.33 2.21 4.65
C LEU A 231 7.80 1.24 3.56
N ALA A 232 6.89 0.45 3.00
CA ALA A 232 7.16 -0.40 1.86
C ALA A 232 6.24 0.00 0.70
N GLY A 233 6.79 0.21 -0.48
CA GLY A 233 6.03 0.75 -1.61
C GLY A 233 6.53 0.27 -2.96
N GLY A 234 5.79 0.61 -4.00
CA GLY A 234 6.24 0.50 -5.37
C GLY A 234 5.57 1.53 -6.26
N VAL A 235 6.29 1.94 -7.29
CA VAL A 235 5.83 2.94 -8.25
C VAL A 235 6.17 2.52 -9.68
N ASN A 236 5.29 2.88 -10.60
CA ASN A 236 5.54 2.79 -12.03
C ASN A 236 4.91 3.97 -12.76
N GLN A 237 5.65 4.56 -13.70
CA GLN A 237 5.19 5.61 -14.59
C GLN A 237 5.62 5.31 -16.03
N ILE A 238 4.77 5.67 -17.00
CA ILE A 238 5.00 5.41 -18.42
C ILE A 238 5.13 6.75 -19.12
N LEU A 239 6.37 7.20 -19.32
CA LEU A 239 6.64 8.57 -19.77
C LEU A 239 7.12 8.63 -21.21
N GLU A 240 7.67 7.52 -21.73
CA GLU A 240 8.25 7.44 -23.06
C GLU A 240 7.79 6.17 -23.80
N PRO A 241 7.69 6.20 -25.15
CA PRO A 241 7.18 5.07 -25.93
C PRO A 241 8.19 3.92 -26.05
N ALA A 242 9.49 4.15 -25.77
CA ALA A 242 10.57 3.20 -26.04
C ALA A 242 10.37 1.85 -25.34
N THR A 243 9.97 1.85 -24.08
CA THR A 243 9.72 0.63 -23.30
C THR A 243 8.49 -0.12 -23.83
N SER A 244 7.44 0.60 -24.22
CA SER A 244 6.24 0.00 -24.83
C SER A 244 6.57 -0.65 -26.19
N LEU A 245 7.39 0.01 -27.01
CA LEU A 245 7.90 -0.55 -28.27
C LEU A 245 8.71 -1.83 -28.03
N ASN A 246 9.60 -1.80 -27.03
CA ASN A 246 10.40 -2.97 -26.65
C ASN A 246 9.49 -4.16 -26.30
N PHE A 247 8.54 -3.95 -25.38
CA PHE A 247 7.65 -5.02 -24.93
C PHE A 247 6.71 -5.53 -26.04
N ALA A 248 6.29 -4.65 -26.96
CA ALA A 248 5.56 -5.05 -28.16
C ALA A 248 6.41 -5.96 -29.05
N LYS A 249 7.68 -5.61 -29.31
CA LYS A 249 8.60 -6.45 -30.11
C LYS A 249 8.96 -7.76 -29.40
N ALA A 250 9.01 -7.74 -28.07
CA ALA A 250 9.17 -8.94 -27.24
C ALA A 250 7.90 -9.81 -27.16
N LYS A 251 6.78 -9.37 -27.78
CA LYS A 251 5.47 -10.03 -27.75
C LYS A 251 4.94 -10.27 -26.33
N MET A 252 5.25 -9.33 -25.43
CA MET A 252 4.78 -9.35 -24.05
C MET A 252 3.41 -8.68 -23.90
N LEU A 253 3.08 -7.76 -24.81
CA LEU A 253 1.87 -6.96 -24.75
C LEU A 253 0.69 -7.61 -25.49
N SER A 254 -0.51 -7.52 -24.91
CA SER A 254 -1.75 -7.98 -25.53
C SER A 254 -2.08 -7.11 -26.75
N PRO A 255 -2.32 -7.69 -27.94
CA PRO A 255 -2.84 -6.95 -29.10
C PRO A 255 -4.23 -6.33 -28.88
N THR A 256 -4.96 -6.77 -27.84
CA THR A 256 -6.27 -6.21 -27.47
C THR A 256 -6.20 -5.25 -26.29
N ASP A 257 -4.98 -4.89 -25.85
CA ASP A 257 -4.69 -3.97 -24.76
C ASP A 257 -5.46 -4.31 -23.46
N ARG A 258 -5.68 -5.60 -23.17
CA ARG A 258 -6.30 -6.07 -21.92
C ARG A 258 -5.54 -7.25 -21.33
N CYS A 259 -5.39 -7.26 -20.01
CA CYS A 259 -4.94 -8.45 -19.28
C CYS A 259 -6.14 -9.40 -19.14
N ARG A 260 -6.19 -10.47 -19.94
CA ARG A 260 -7.27 -11.47 -19.90
C ARG A 260 -6.88 -12.67 -19.04
N SER A 261 -6.53 -12.39 -17.79
CA SER A 261 -5.97 -13.38 -16.87
C SER A 261 -6.86 -14.63 -16.79
N PHE A 262 -6.24 -15.79 -17.08
CA PHE A 262 -6.83 -17.14 -17.09
C PHE A 262 -7.82 -17.46 -18.21
N ASP A 263 -8.12 -16.51 -19.08
CA ASP A 263 -9.05 -16.71 -20.19
C ASP A 263 -8.36 -17.45 -21.36
N ALA A 264 -9.15 -18.14 -22.19
CA ALA A 264 -8.67 -18.77 -23.42
C ALA A 264 -8.07 -17.77 -24.43
N ALA A 265 -8.49 -16.50 -24.37
CA ALA A 265 -7.97 -15.41 -25.18
C ALA A 265 -6.77 -14.67 -24.53
N ALA A 266 -6.16 -15.22 -23.47
CA ALA A 266 -4.95 -14.68 -22.86
C ALA A 266 -3.78 -14.59 -23.88
N ASP A 267 -3.39 -13.38 -24.27
CA ASP A 267 -2.44 -13.10 -25.35
C ASP A 267 -1.34 -12.08 -24.98
N GLY A 268 -1.25 -11.69 -23.71
CA GLY A 268 -0.29 -10.70 -23.20
C GLY A 268 -0.87 -9.82 -22.11
N PHE A 269 -0.09 -8.85 -21.64
CA PHE A 269 -0.55 -7.85 -20.68
C PHE A 269 -0.68 -6.45 -21.32
N VAL A 270 -1.35 -5.53 -20.65
CA VAL A 270 -1.33 -4.11 -20.98
C VAL A 270 -0.57 -3.35 -19.90
N ARG A 271 0.29 -2.39 -20.27
CA ARG A 271 1.10 -1.62 -19.32
C ARG A 271 0.22 -0.65 -18.52
N ALA A 272 0.61 -0.38 -17.27
CA ALA A 272 -0.06 0.62 -16.45
C ALA A 272 0.88 1.39 -15.51
N GLU A 273 0.47 2.60 -15.18
CA GLU A 273 1.05 3.48 -14.17
C GLU A 273 0.42 3.19 -12.80
N GLY A 274 1.11 3.56 -11.73
CA GLY A 274 0.55 3.41 -10.39
C GLY A 274 1.56 3.57 -9.27
N CYS A 275 1.06 3.85 -8.07
CA CYS A 275 1.86 3.84 -6.84
C CYS A 275 1.05 3.32 -5.67
N GLY A 276 1.67 2.49 -4.85
CA GLY A 276 1.13 2.07 -3.56
C GLY A 276 2.21 2.08 -2.50
N VAL A 277 1.83 2.46 -1.28
CA VAL A 277 2.70 2.44 -0.10
C VAL A 277 1.91 1.89 1.09
N VAL A 278 2.53 1.02 1.86
CA VAL A 278 2.02 0.52 3.14
C VAL A 278 2.98 0.87 4.27
N VAL A 279 2.43 1.10 5.45
CA VAL A 279 3.15 1.32 6.70
C VAL A 279 3.07 0.05 7.53
N LEU A 280 4.21 -0.42 8.00
CA LEU A 280 4.36 -1.74 8.61
C LEU A 280 4.92 -1.63 10.03
N LYS A 281 4.38 -2.45 10.94
CA LYS A 281 4.91 -2.66 12.29
C LYS A 281 4.89 -4.13 12.66
N ARG A 282 5.76 -4.53 13.58
CA ARG A 282 5.62 -5.83 14.24
C ARG A 282 4.26 -5.91 14.93
N TRP A 283 3.62 -7.07 14.87
CA TRP A 283 2.28 -7.27 15.40
C TRP A 283 2.13 -6.82 16.86
N ARG A 284 3.07 -7.19 17.75
CA ARG A 284 3.01 -6.77 19.16
C ARG A 284 3.12 -5.27 19.34
N ASP A 285 3.94 -4.59 18.53
CA ASP A 285 4.07 -3.13 18.58
C ASP A 285 2.83 -2.42 18.03
N ALA A 286 2.20 -2.97 16.99
CA ALA A 286 0.94 -2.45 16.46
C ALA A 286 -0.19 -2.54 17.48
N LEU A 287 -0.29 -3.67 18.20
CA LEU A 287 -1.26 -3.84 19.29
C LEU A 287 -0.98 -2.94 20.48
N ARG A 288 0.28 -2.86 20.93
CA ARG A 288 0.70 -1.98 22.04
C ARG A 288 0.30 -0.54 21.77
N ASP A 289 0.55 -0.08 20.55
CA ASP A 289 0.34 1.31 20.15
C ASP A 289 -1.08 1.55 19.61
N GLN A 290 -1.96 0.55 19.70
CA GLN A 290 -3.37 0.61 19.26
C GLN A 290 -3.54 1.11 17.82
N ASN A 291 -2.62 0.70 16.94
CA ASN A 291 -2.66 1.08 15.54
C ASN A 291 -3.86 0.44 14.83
N PRO A 292 -4.39 1.08 13.76
CA PRO A 292 -5.39 0.43 12.93
C PRO A 292 -4.72 -0.75 12.22
N ILE A 293 -5.45 -1.85 12.02
CA ILE A 293 -4.94 -3.06 11.37
C ILE A 293 -5.74 -3.29 10.11
N TRP A 294 -5.11 -3.11 8.95
CA TRP A 294 -5.70 -3.45 7.65
C TRP A 294 -5.59 -4.93 7.30
N GLY A 295 -4.62 -5.59 7.90
CA GLY A 295 -4.29 -6.98 7.73
C GLY A 295 -2.90 -7.27 8.27
N VAL A 296 -2.52 -8.54 8.25
CA VAL A 296 -1.28 -9.03 8.83
C VAL A 296 -0.58 -9.94 7.85
N ILE A 297 0.69 -9.65 7.58
CA ILE A 297 1.57 -10.50 6.78
C ILE A 297 2.11 -11.58 7.73
N LEU A 298 1.61 -12.80 7.57
CA LEU A 298 2.01 -13.97 8.37
C LEU A 298 3.37 -14.50 7.90
N GLY A 299 3.62 -14.49 6.59
CA GLY A 299 4.86 -15.01 6.02
C GLY A 299 5.13 -14.43 4.64
N SER A 300 6.40 -14.43 4.23
CA SER A 300 6.81 -13.98 2.90
C SER A 300 8.06 -14.70 2.42
N ALA A 301 8.12 -15.01 1.14
CA ALA A 301 9.29 -15.65 0.54
C ALA A 301 9.68 -14.95 -0.76
N VAL A 302 10.97 -15.05 -1.10
CA VAL A 302 11.56 -14.63 -2.38
C VAL A 302 12.48 -15.74 -2.86
N ASN A 303 12.40 -16.08 -4.15
CA ASN A 303 13.33 -17.00 -4.80
C ASN A 303 13.57 -16.62 -6.27
N HIS A 304 14.25 -17.49 -7.01
CA HIS A 304 14.48 -17.31 -8.44
C HIS A 304 14.10 -18.57 -9.21
N ASP A 305 13.63 -18.39 -10.45
CA ASP A 305 13.30 -19.48 -11.39
C ASP A 305 14.47 -20.42 -11.73
N GLY A 306 15.70 -20.04 -11.39
CA GLY A 306 16.91 -20.75 -11.80
C GLY A 306 17.01 -20.90 -13.32
N ARG A 307 17.40 -22.10 -13.78
CA ARG A 307 17.48 -22.42 -15.21
C ARG A 307 16.11 -22.86 -15.71
N ALA A 308 15.55 -22.12 -16.67
CA ALA A 308 14.36 -22.47 -17.44
C ALA A 308 14.68 -22.61 -18.95
N SER A 309 13.67 -22.85 -19.79
CA SER A 309 13.82 -22.98 -21.25
C SER A 309 14.14 -21.65 -21.96
N GLY A 310 13.97 -20.52 -21.27
CA GLY A 310 14.39 -19.19 -21.70
C GLY A 310 14.52 -18.26 -20.50
N LEU A 311 15.22 -17.14 -20.67
CA LEU A 311 15.47 -16.19 -19.57
C LEU A 311 14.18 -15.64 -18.95
N THR A 312 13.16 -15.41 -19.78
CA THR A 312 11.87 -14.83 -19.38
C THR A 312 10.77 -15.88 -19.25
N VAL A 313 11.10 -17.17 -19.30
CA VAL A 313 10.11 -18.25 -19.17
C VAL A 313 9.98 -18.61 -17.68
N PRO A 314 8.77 -18.51 -17.10
CA PRO A 314 8.58 -18.79 -15.68
C PRO A 314 8.78 -20.27 -15.35
N ASN A 315 9.12 -20.57 -14.09
CA ASN A 315 9.33 -21.94 -13.62
C ASN A 315 8.31 -22.36 -12.56
N GLY A 316 7.36 -23.21 -12.95
CA GLY A 316 6.30 -23.68 -12.05
C GLY A 316 6.81 -24.40 -10.80
N SER A 317 7.92 -25.15 -10.88
CA SER A 317 8.50 -25.80 -9.69
C SER A 317 9.12 -24.79 -8.73
N ALA A 318 9.75 -23.72 -9.25
CA ALA A 318 10.26 -22.63 -8.43
C ALA A 318 9.12 -21.86 -7.73
N GLN A 319 8.00 -21.62 -8.45
CA GLN A 319 6.80 -21.01 -7.86
C GLN A 319 6.19 -21.90 -6.77
N GLN A 320 6.10 -23.22 -6.96
CA GLN A 320 5.64 -24.13 -5.91
C GLN A 320 6.55 -24.07 -4.66
N ALA A 321 7.87 -24.09 -4.85
CA ALA A 321 8.83 -24.00 -3.75
C ALA A 321 8.70 -22.68 -2.99
N LEU A 322 8.53 -21.57 -3.71
CA LEU A 322 8.27 -20.24 -3.15
C LEU A 322 7.03 -20.22 -2.25
N ILE A 323 5.91 -20.72 -2.77
CA ILE A 323 4.63 -20.74 -2.04
C ILE A 323 4.76 -21.60 -0.78
N ARG A 324 5.37 -22.79 -0.88
CA ARG A 324 5.60 -23.67 0.27
C ARG A 324 6.49 -23.00 1.32
N GLN A 325 7.51 -22.25 0.92
CA GLN A 325 8.37 -21.51 1.83
C GLN A 325 7.60 -20.39 2.55
N ALA A 326 6.75 -19.64 1.84
CA ALA A 326 5.93 -18.59 2.44
C ALA A 326 4.92 -19.17 3.44
N LEU A 327 4.25 -20.27 3.08
CA LEU A 327 3.33 -21.00 3.98
C LEU A 327 4.06 -21.53 5.23
N ALA A 328 5.25 -22.10 5.07
CA ALA A 328 6.05 -22.59 6.19
C ALA A 328 6.49 -21.46 7.14
N GLN A 329 6.83 -20.28 6.61
CA GLN A 329 7.10 -19.11 7.44
C GLN A 329 5.84 -18.62 8.17
N ALA A 330 4.69 -18.62 7.48
CA ALA A 330 3.40 -18.22 8.03
C ALA A 330 2.82 -19.22 9.03
N GLN A 331 3.33 -20.46 9.08
CA GLN A 331 2.77 -21.58 9.83
C GLN A 331 1.30 -21.85 9.43
N VAL A 332 1.03 -21.77 8.12
CA VAL A 332 -0.30 -21.92 7.52
C VAL A 332 -0.32 -23.18 6.66
N GLU A 333 -1.35 -24.00 6.84
CA GLU A 333 -1.62 -25.14 5.96
C GLU A 333 -2.27 -24.68 4.64
N PRO A 334 -1.95 -25.31 3.49
CA PRO A 334 -2.46 -24.87 2.19
C PRO A 334 -3.99 -24.79 2.11
N ASN A 335 -4.73 -25.67 2.80
CA ASN A 335 -6.19 -25.67 2.78
C ASN A 335 -6.83 -24.51 3.56
N GLN A 336 -6.06 -23.78 4.39
CA GLN A 336 -6.54 -22.61 5.13
C GLN A 336 -6.54 -21.34 4.28
N VAL A 337 -5.77 -21.30 3.19
CA VAL A 337 -5.77 -20.18 2.24
C VAL A 337 -7.03 -20.27 1.37
N SER A 338 -7.83 -19.22 1.30
CA SER A 338 -9.09 -19.23 0.54
C SER A 338 -9.01 -18.42 -0.75
N TYR A 339 -8.11 -17.45 -0.81
CA TYR A 339 -7.93 -16.55 -1.95
C TYR A 339 -6.45 -16.44 -2.33
N VAL A 340 -6.15 -16.35 -3.62
CA VAL A 340 -4.83 -15.92 -4.10
C VAL A 340 -5.01 -14.78 -5.10
N GLU A 341 -4.45 -13.63 -4.75
CA GLU A 341 -4.16 -12.57 -5.69
C GLU A 341 -2.89 -12.97 -6.46
N THR A 342 -3.11 -13.45 -7.67
CA THR A 342 -2.07 -13.99 -8.54
C THR A 342 -1.21 -12.90 -9.18
N HIS A 343 -0.09 -13.32 -9.78
CA HIS A 343 0.60 -12.48 -10.73
C HIS A 343 -0.27 -12.26 -11.97
N GLY A 344 -0.88 -13.32 -12.53
CA GLY A 344 -2.04 -13.26 -13.42
C GLY A 344 -1.92 -12.24 -14.54
N THR A 345 -0.91 -12.38 -15.39
CA THR A 345 -0.61 -11.41 -16.46
C THR A 345 -1.53 -11.48 -17.66
N GLY A 346 -2.29 -12.56 -17.85
CA GLY A 346 -3.04 -12.76 -19.08
C GLY A 346 -2.17 -13.28 -20.22
N THR A 347 -1.07 -13.98 -19.90
CA THR A 347 -0.19 -14.54 -20.94
C THR A 347 -0.54 -16.00 -21.19
N ALA A 348 -0.53 -16.41 -22.47
CA ALA A 348 -0.85 -17.78 -22.89
C ALA A 348 0.00 -18.85 -22.19
N LEU A 349 1.26 -18.53 -21.83
CA LEU A 349 2.19 -19.45 -21.17
C LEU A 349 2.25 -19.27 -19.64
N GLY A 350 2.27 -18.02 -19.16
CA GLY A 350 2.47 -17.72 -17.74
C GLY A 350 1.29 -18.13 -16.89
N ASP A 351 0.06 -17.86 -17.35
CA ASP A 351 -1.15 -18.15 -16.57
C ASP A 351 -1.31 -19.67 -16.32
N PRO A 352 -1.14 -20.58 -17.31
CA PRO A 352 -1.16 -22.02 -17.03
C PRO A 352 -0.06 -22.46 -16.06
N ILE A 353 1.15 -21.91 -16.16
CA ILE A 353 2.24 -22.26 -15.25
C ILE A 353 1.90 -21.87 -13.81
N GLU A 354 1.38 -20.66 -13.62
CA GLU A 354 1.00 -20.15 -12.30
C GLU A 354 -0.16 -20.96 -11.70
N VAL A 355 -1.24 -21.20 -12.46
CA VAL A 355 -2.40 -21.94 -11.96
C VAL A 355 -2.04 -23.38 -11.61
N ASN A 356 -1.22 -24.05 -12.42
CA ASN A 356 -0.73 -25.40 -12.10
C ASN A 356 0.19 -25.42 -10.87
N ALA A 357 1.03 -24.40 -10.69
CA ALA A 357 1.85 -24.28 -9.48
C ALA A 357 0.98 -24.10 -8.23
N LEU A 358 -0.04 -23.23 -8.28
CA LEU A 358 -1.01 -23.06 -7.21
C LEU A 358 -1.77 -24.35 -6.93
N GLY A 359 -2.27 -25.02 -7.97
CA GLY A 359 -2.94 -26.32 -7.88
C GLY A 359 -2.08 -27.40 -7.21
N GLY A 360 -0.79 -27.47 -7.56
CA GLY A 360 0.15 -28.43 -6.96
C GLY A 360 0.46 -28.18 -5.48
N VAL A 361 0.27 -26.95 -4.97
CA VAL A 361 0.47 -26.63 -3.55
C VAL A 361 -0.83 -26.68 -2.76
N PHE A 362 -1.86 -26.03 -3.28
CA PHE A 362 -3.13 -25.80 -2.57
C PHE A 362 -4.18 -26.87 -2.85
N GLY A 363 -4.04 -27.66 -3.92
CA GLY A 363 -5.04 -28.64 -4.34
C GLY A 363 -4.97 -29.99 -3.60
N THR A 364 -3.80 -30.36 -3.06
CA THR A 364 -3.56 -31.72 -2.52
C THR A 364 -4.44 -32.09 -1.32
N THR A 365 -4.88 -31.11 -0.54
CA THR A 365 -5.66 -31.29 0.69
C THR A 365 -7.01 -30.56 0.65
N ARG A 366 -7.41 -30.09 -0.54
CA ARG A 366 -8.56 -29.21 -0.72
C ARG A 366 -9.78 -30.00 -1.20
N LEU A 367 -10.91 -29.72 -0.57
CA LEU A 367 -12.21 -30.26 -0.99
C LEU A 367 -12.68 -29.51 -2.23
N ALA A 368 -13.27 -30.24 -3.20
CA ALA A 368 -13.85 -29.62 -4.40
C ALA A 368 -14.97 -28.60 -4.07
N SER A 369 -15.65 -28.77 -2.92
CA SER A 369 -16.66 -27.84 -2.42
C SER A 369 -16.09 -26.55 -1.81
N GLN A 370 -14.77 -26.45 -1.65
CA GLN A 370 -14.06 -25.28 -1.10
C GLN A 370 -12.86 -24.92 -2.00
N PRO A 371 -13.12 -24.56 -3.27
CA PRO A 371 -12.05 -24.27 -4.22
C PRO A 371 -11.21 -23.08 -3.77
N LEU A 372 -9.96 -23.03 -4.22
CA LEU A 372 -9.12 -21.86 -4.05
C LEU A 372 -9.59 -20.79 -5.03
N ILE A 373 -9.98 -19.62 -4.51
CA ILE A 373 -10.42 -18.50 -5.34
C ILE A 373 -9.18 -17.77 -5.89
N LEU A 374 -9.14 -17.53 -7.20
CA LEU A 374 -8.04 -16.85 -7.88
C LEU A 374 -8.51 -15.51 -8.43
N GLY A 375 -7.72 -14.46 -8.25
CA GLY A 375 -7.97 -13.16 -8.86
C GLY A 375 -6.69 -12.49 -9.35
N ALA A 376 -6.84 -11.54 -10.27
CA ALA A 376 -5.77 -10.70 -10.78
C ALA A 376 -6.26 -9.26 -10.95
N VAL A 377 -5.72 -8.32 -10.17
CA VAL A 377 -6.02 -6.89 -10.24
C VAL A 377 -5.68 -6.30 -11.62
N LYS A 378 -4.78 -6.95 -12.36
CA LYS A 378 -4.36 -6.53 -13.70
C LYS A 378 -5.52 -6.50 -14.69
N THR A 379 -6.59 -7.27 -14.44
CA THR A 379 -7.80 -7.23 -15.27
C THR A 379 -8.57 -5.92 -15.12
N ASN A 380 -8.37 -5.17 -14.03
CA ASN A 380 -9.03 -3.88 -13.80
C ASN A 380 -8.16 -2.70 -14.23
N ILE A 381 -6.87 -2.72 -13.85
CA ILE A 381 -6.01 -1.53 -13.97
C ILE A 381 -4.80 -1.72 -14.89
N GLY A 382 -4.63 -2.89 -15.48
CA GLY A 382 -3.43 -3.26 -16.24
C GLY A 382 -2.25 -3.66 -15.35
N HIS A 383 -1.11 -3.93 -15.98
CA HIS A 383 0.10 -4.34 -15.30
C HIS A 383 0.92 -3.12 -14.85
N THR A 384 0.88 -2.80 -13.56
CA THR A 384 1.63 -1.69 -12.95
C THR A 384 3.11 -2.01 -12.67
N GLU A 385 3.70 -2.94 -13.42
CA GLU A 385 5.11 -3.34 -13.41
C GLU A 385 5.72 -3.43 -11.99
N ALA A 386 6.67 -2.57 -11.63
CA ALA A 386 7.32 -2.58 -10.32
C ALA A 386 6.34 -2.39 -9.14
N ALA A 387 5.19 -1.73 -9.37
CA ALA A 387 4.12 -1.53 -8.39
C ALA A 387 3.05 -2.64 -8.38
N ALA A 388 3.15 -3.66 -9.26
CA ALA A 388 2.11 -4.68 -9.43
C ALA A 388 1.85 -5.50 -8.17
N GLY A 389 2.92 -5.83 -7.45
CA GLY A 389 2.83 -6.49 -6.15
C GLY A 389 2.00 -5.71 -5.14
N MET A 390 2.26 -4.40 -5.04
CA MET A 390 1.55 -3.53 -4.11
C MET A 390 0.08 -3.33 -4.50
N ALA A 391 -0.23 -3.26 -5.79
CA ALA A 391 -1.62 -3.22 -6.25
C ALA A 391 -2.40 -4.48 -5.82
N GLY A 392 -1.79 -5.66 -5.99
CA GLY A 392 -2.36 -6.93 -5.55
C GLY A 392 -2.53 -7.02 -4.03
N LEU A 393 -1.52 -6.58 -3.26
CA LEU A 393 -1.61 -6.55 -1.80
C LEU A 393 -2.73 -5.62 -1.33
N ILE A 394 -2.80 -4.40 -1.85
CA ILE A 394 -3.83 -3.42 -1.42
C ILE A 394 -5.23 -3.92 -1.79
N LYS A 395 -5.43 -4.51 -2.98
CA LYS A 395 -6.70 -5.18 -3.33
C LYS A 395 -7.05 -6.27 -2.30
N THR A 396 -6.07 -7.08 -1.90
CA THR A 396 -6.26 -8.16 -0.92
C THR A 396 -6.63 -7.62 0.46
N LEU A 397 -5.96 -6.57 0.93
CA LEU A 397 -6.28 -5.91 2.22
C LEU A 397 -7.70 -5.31 2.20
N LEU A 398 -8.10 -4.67 1.10
CA LEU A 398 -9.46 -4.15 0.94
C LEU A 398 -10.49 -5.29 0.90
N ALA A 399 -10.19 -6.40 0.22
CA ALA A 399 -11.06 -7.58 0.19
C ALA A 399 -11.25 -8.20 1.59
N LEU A 400 -10.19 -8.27 2.40
CA LEU A 400 -10.25 -8.70 3.80
C LEU A 400 -11.13 -7.76 4.63
N GLN A 401 -10.90 -6.45 4.51
CA GLN A 401 -11.61 -5.42 5.26
C GLN A 401 -13.11 -5.39 4.96
N HIS A 402 -13.47 -5.54 3.68
CA HIS A 402 -14.84 -5.55 3.21
C HIS A 402 -15.47 -6.95 3.18
N GLN A 403 -14.72 -7.98 3.58
CA GLN A 403 -15.19 -9.37 3.66
C GLN A 403 -15.78 -9.87 2.34
N GLN A 404 -15.16 -9.49 1.21
CA GLN A 404 -15.66 -9.78 -0.12
C GLN A 404 -14.49 -9.85 -1.12
N ILE A 405 -14.47 -10.88 -1.96
CA ILE A 405 -13.50 -11.05 -3.04
C ILE A 405 -14.09 -10.41 -4.31
N PRO A 406 -13.44 -9.39 -4.92
CA PRO A 406 -13.92 -8.79 -6.16
C PRO A 406 -13.90 -9.74 -7.35
N ALA A 407 -14.71 -9.43 -8.37
CA ALA A 407 -14.68 -10.15 -9.65
C ALA A 407 -13.35 -9.98 -10.39
N ASN A 408 -12.97 -11.01 -11.14
CA ASN A 408 -11.88 -11.00 -12.11
C ASN A 408 -12.47 -10.70 -13.50
N LEU A 409 -12.03 -9.61 -14.12
CA LEU A 409 -12.60 -9.17 -15.39
C LEU A 409 -12.07 -10.00 -16.56
N HIS A 410 -12.77 -9.89 -17.70
CA HIS A 410 -12.39 -10.48 -18.98
C HIS A 410 -12.24 -12.02 -19.00
N PHE A 411 -12.75 -12.72 -17.99
CA PHE A 411 -12.80 -14.17 -17.92
C PHE A 411 -14.15 -14.69 -18.43
N GLN A 412 -14.19 -15.13 -19.70
CA GLN A 412 -15.36 -15.62 -20.41
C GLN A 412 -15.26 -17.12 -20.69
N GLN A 413 -14.09 -17.58 -21.14
CA GLN A 413 -13.82 -18.98 -21.44
C GLN A 413 -12.55 -19.42 -20.71
N PRO A 414 -12.59 -20.50 -19.92
CA PRO A 414 -11.42 -20.97 -19.20
C PRO A 414 -10.30 -21.39 -20.17
N ASN A 415 -9.06 -20.99 -19.89
CA ASN A 415 -7.92 -21.35 -20.74
C ASN A 415 -7.76 -22.88 -20.85
N PRO A 416 -7.79 -23.47 -22.05
CA PRO A 416 -7.78 -24.93 -22.24
C PRO A 416 -6.43 -25.60 -21.89
N GLN A 417 -5.37 -24.82 -21.67
CA GLN A 417 -4.08 -25.34 -21.21
C GLN A 417 -4.04 -25.61 -19.70
N ILE A 418 -5.09 -25.23 -18.97
CA ILE A 418 -5.28 -25.51 -17.55
C ILE A 418 -6.32 -26.63 -17.44
N ASP A 419 -6.01 -27.66 -16.67
CA ASP A 419 -6.97 -28.73 -16.37
C ASP A 419 -7.90 -28.33 -15.22
N TRP A 420 -8.89 -27.50 -15.54
CA TRP A 420 -9.91 -27.03 -14.60
C TRP A 420 -10.76 -28.15 -13.99
N SER A 421 -10.77 -29.34 -14.58
CA SER A 421 -11.57 -30.46 -14.09
C SER A 421 -10.92 -31.17 -12.89
N THR A 422 -9.60 -31.08 -12.77
CA THR A 422 -8.82 -31.73 -11.71
C THR A 422 -8.30 -30.76 -10.66
N LEU A 423 -8.17 -29.47 -11.00
CA LEU A 423 -7.72 -28.44 -10.07
C LEU A 423 -8.90 -27.85 -9.29
N PRO A 424 -8.90 -27.91 -7.93
CA PRO A 424 -9.94 -27.31 -7.10
C PRO A 424 -9.71 -25.78 -6.98
N VAL A 425 -9.76 -25.08 -8.10
CA VAL A 425 -9.56 -23.63 -8.24
C VAL A 425 -10.77 -22.99 -8.92
N GLN A 426 -11.06 -21.74 -8.60
CA GLN A 426 -12.17 -21.00 -9.19
C GLN A 426 -11.78 -19.54 -9.44
N VAL A 427 -12.16 -19.00 -10.60
CA VAL A 427 -12.01 -17.58 -10.92
C VAL A 427 -13.39 -16.93 -10.77
N PRO A 428 -13.56 -15.91 -9.90
CA PRO A 428 -14.85 -15.28 -9.67
C PRO A 428 -15.18 -14.29 -10.78
N THR A 429 -16.30 -14.45 -11.48
CA THR A 429 -16.81 -13.47 -12.47
C THR A 429 -17.77 -12.45 -11.87
N VAL A 430 -18.18 -12.67 -10.63
CA VAL A 430 -18.98 -11.77 -9.79
C VAL A 430 -18.35 -11.71 -8.41
N PRO A 431 -18.58 -10.64 -7.62
CA PRO A 431 -18.07 -10.57 -6.26
C PRO A 431 -18.54 -11.76 -5.42
N VAL A 432 -17.64 -12.34 -4.62
CA VAL A 432 -17.92 -13.48 -3.74
C VAL A 432 -17.80 -13.03 -2.29
N ASP A 433 -18.84 -13.28 -1.50
CA ASP A 433 -18.80 -13.01 -0.08
C ASP A 433 -17.72 -13.85 0.60
N TRP A 434 -16.97 -13.21 1.49
CA TRP A 434 -15.87 -13.81 2.22
C TRP A 434 -16.09 -13.59 3.73
N PRO A 435 -17.15 -14.18 4.31
CA PRO A 435 -17.52 -13.94 5.70
C PRO A 435 -16.51 -14.58 6.66
N GLN A 436 -16.35 -13.98 7.83
CA GLN A 436 -15.50 -14.51 8.89
C GLN A 436 -16.18 -15.69 9.58
N GLN A 437 -15.61 -16.89 9.49
CA GLN A 437 -16.15 -18.11 10.10
C GLN A 437 -15.23 -18.63 11.22
N HIS A 438 -15.17 -17.93 12.36
CA HIS A 438 -14.35 -18.26 13.55
C HIS A 438 -12.84 -18.53 13.33
N GLN A 439 -12.37 -18.44 12.08
CA GLN A 439 -10.99 -18.57 11.64
C GLN A 439 -10.61 -17.32 10.84
N PRO A 440 -9.33 -16.93 10.84
CA PRO A 440 -8.88 -15.81 10.03
C PRO A 440 -9.05 -16.11 8.54
N ARG A 441 -9.35 -15.07 7.77
CA ARG A 441 -9.33 -15.16 6.31
C ARG A 441 -7.90 -15.04 5.84
N ILE A 442 -7.43 -16.03 5.10
CA ILE A 442 -6.04 -16.09 4.65
C ILE A 442 -6.00 -16.05 3.13
N ALA A 443 -5.15 -15.17 2.61
CA ALA A 443 -4.85 -15.03 1.19
C ALA A 443 -3.35 -15.18 0.89
N GLY A 444 -3.07 -15.60 -0.34
CA GLY A 444 -1.76 -15.47 -0.97
C GLY A 444 -1.70 -14.23 -1.87
N VAL A 445 -0.51 -13.63 -2.01
CA VAL A 445 -0.25 -12.58 -3.03
C VAL A 445 1.04 -12.92 -3.77
N SER A 446 0.98 -13.08 -5.09
CA SER A 446 2.12 -13.45 -5.94
C SER A 446 2.58 -12.31 -6.84
N ALA A 447 3.89 -12.18 -7.03
CA ALA A 447 4.47 -11.36 -8.09
C ALA A 447 5.75 -11.99 -8.65
N PHE A 448 5.84 -12.08 -9.98
CA PHE A 448 6.94 -12.75 -10.67
C PHE A 448 7.61 -11.76 -11.64
N GLY A 449 8.90 -11.51 -11.44
CA GLY A 449 9.69 -10.67 -12.34
C GLY A 449 10.08 -11.45 -13.58
N PHE A 450 10.02 -10.83 -14.75
CA PHE A 450 10.44 -11.48 -16.01
C PHE A 450 11.94 -11.82 -16.06
N SER A 451 12.74 -11.33 -15.11
CA SER A 451 14.12 -11.77 -14.88
C SER A 451 14.23 -13.11 -14.15
N GLY A 452 13.12 -13.63 -13.62
CA GLY A 452 13.02 -14.88 -12.86
C GLY A 452 12.91 -14.70 -11.35
N THR A 453 12.97 -13.48 -10.80
CA THR A 453 12.81 -13.25 -9.35
C THR A 453 11.34 -13.28 -8.94
N ASN A 454 10.99 -14.21 -8.05
CA ASN A 454 9.62 -14.42 -7.60
C ASN A 454 9.45 -14.01 -6.15
N ALA A 455 8.27 -13.49 -5.81
CA ALA A 455 7.88 -13.17 -4.45
C ALA A 455 6.45 -13.67 -4.15
N HIS A 456 6.23 -14.16 -2.93
CA HIS A 456 4.91 -14.57 -2.45
C HIS A 456 4.69 -14.16 -1.00
N LEU A 457 3.51 -13.63 -0.69
CA LEU A 457 3.07 -13.27 0.66
C LEU A 457 1.93 -14.17 1.11
N VAL A 458 1.86 -14.43 2.41
CA VAL A 458 0.68 -14.99 3.07
C VAL A 458 0.13 -13.92 4.00
N VAL A 459 -1.10 -13.49 3.76
CA VAL A 459 -1.75 -12.35 4.42
C VAL A 459 -3.05 -12.81 5.06
N ALA A 460 -3.36 -12.29 6.25
CA ALA A 460 -4.62 -12.57 6.94
C ALA A 460 -5.25 -11.29 7.50
N ASP A 461 -6.51 -11.36 7.92
CA ASP A 461 -7.13 -10.28 8.71
C ASP A 461 -6.54 -10.18 10.13
N PHE A 462 -6.17 -11.31 10.75
CA PHE A 462 -5.44 -11.39 12.02
C PHE A 462 -4.67 -12.73 12.15
N PRO A 463 -3.70 -12.88 13.08
CA PRO A 463 -2.93 -14.11 13.26
C PRO A 463 -3.76 -15.32 13.70
N ILE A 464 -3.38 -16.53 13.27
CA ILE A 464 -4.02 -17.78 13.70
C ILE A 464 -3.83 -17.97 15.21
N GLY A 465 -4.90 -18.33 15.91
CA GLY A 465 -4.89 -18.58 17.35
C GLY A 465 -4.96 -17.32 18.20
N GLU A 466 -5.00 -16.15 17.57
CA GLU A 466 -5.29 -14.88 18.23
C GLU A 466 -6.72 -14.44 17.91
N LEU A 467 -7.35 -13.72 18.84
CA LEU A 467 -8.65 -13.10 18.58
C LEU A 467 -8.45 -11.79 17.82
N PRO A 468 -9.40 -11.38 16.97
CA PRO A 468 -9.40 -10.03 16.41
C PRO A 468 -9.24 -9.01 17.54
N PRO A 469 -8.45 -7.94 17.34
CA PRO A 469 -8.33 -6.88 18.33
C PRO A 469 -9.71 -6.43 18.79
N GLY A 470 -9.95 -6.45 20.10
CA GLY A 470 -11.20 -6.02 20.68
C GLY A 470 -11.49 -4.57 20.31
N LYS A 471 -12.76 -4.25 20.09
CA LYS A 471 -13.21 -2.86 19.93
C LYS A 471 -13.03 -2.14 21.27
N THR A 472 -11.95 -1.37 21.45
CA THR A 472 -11.75 -0.48 22.61
C THR A 472 -12.84 0.59 22.65
N SER A 473 -13.63 0.69 23.72
CA SER A 473 -14.63 1.75 23.84
C SER A 473 -13.91 3.10 23.86
N SER A 474 -14.18 3.94 22.86
CA SER A 474 -13.74 5.34 22.90
C SER A 474 -14.43 6.02 24.10
N PRO A 475 -13.74 6.95 24.77
CA PRO A 475 -14.37 7.66 25.87
C PRO A 475 -15.55 8.50 25.36
N ASP A 476 -16.49 8.78 26.25
CA ASP A 476 -17.67 9.60 25.98
C ASP A 476 -17.58 10.90 26.79
N LEU A 477 -16.75 11.82 26.30
CA LEU A 477 -16.59 13.16 26.84
C LEU A 477 -17.67 14.09 26.28
N PRO A 478 -18.13 15.09 27.06
CA PRO A 478 -19.19 16.00 26.64
C PRO A 478 -18.76 16.92 25.48
N HIS A 479 -17.46 17.16 25.31
CA HIS A 479 -16.90 18.03 24.27
C HIS A 479 -15.56 17.51 23.79
N TYR A 480 -15.29 17.69 22.50
CA TYR A 480 -14.00 17.42 21.86
C TYR A 480 -13.51 18.65 21.10
N LEU A 481 -12.19 18.77 20.97
CA LEU A 481 -11.54 19.80 20.16
C LEU A 481 -11.05 19.17 18.86
N LEU A 482 -11.59 19.58 17.71
CA LEU A 482 -11.10 19.16 16.40
C LEU A 482 -10.12 20.20 15.84
N PRO A 483 -8.81 19.91 15.79
CA PRO A 483 -7.86 20.74 15.07
C PRO A 483 -7.81 20.35 13.58
N LEU A 484 -7.78 21.36 12.71
CA LEU A 484 -7.46 21.24 11.30
C LEU A 484 -6.31 22.19 10.98
N SER A 485 -5.38 21.78 10.12
CA SER A 485 -4.32 22.68 9.68
C SER A 485 -3.82 22.39 8.28
N ALA A 486 -3.27 23.42 7.64
CA ALA A 486 -2.56 23.29 6.39
C ALA A 486 -1.41 24.30 6.25
N LYS A 487 -0.54 24.12 5.26
CA LYS A 487 0.55 25.08 4.99
C LYS A 487 0.06 26.38 4.35
N THR A 488 -1.07 26.33 3.64
CA THR A 488 -1.63 27.47 2.92
C THR A 488 -3.13 27.58 3.17
N GLN A 489 -3.67 28.80 3.06
CA GLN A 489 -5.10 29.04 3.26
C GLN A 489 -5.98 28.27 2.27
N PRO A 490 -5.65 28.18 0.96
CA PRO A 490 -6.41 27.35 0.03
C PRO A 490 -6.43 25.86 0.42
N ALA A 491 -5.30 25.33 0.88
CA ALA A 491 -5.22 23.95 1.35
C ALA A 491 -6.09 23.72 2.60
N LEU A 492 -6.12 24.67 3.54
CA LEU A 492 -6.97 24.57 4.72
C LEU A 492 -8.45 24.52 4.35
N MET A 493 -8.90 25.39 3.43
CA MET A 493 -10.29 25.38 2.97
C MET A 493 -10.65 24.09 2.23
N GLN A 494 -9.76 23.56 1.39
CA GLN A 494 -9.97 22.27 0.74
C GLN A 494 -10.02 21.11 1.76
N LEU A 495 -9.21 21.16 2.82
CA LEU A 495 -9.21 20.15 3.87
C LEU A 495 -10.55 20.16 4.63
N ILE A 496 -11.03 21.35 4.99
CA ILE A 496 -12.34 21.55 5.63
C ILE A 496 -13.46 20.96 4.75
N GLU A 497 -13.43 21.23 3.44
CA GLU A 497 -14.41 20.70 2.50
C GLU A 497 -14.35 19.16 2.36
N ARG A 498 -13.14 18.59 2.36
CA ARG A 498 -12.96 17.13 2.40
C ARG A 498 -13.53 16.51 3.67
N TYR A 499 -13.32 17.13 4.84
CA TYR A 499 -13.94 16.70 6.10
C TYR A 499 -15.46 16.80 6.04
N ARG A 500 -16.01 17.89 5.49
CA ARG A 500 -17.45 18.07 5.30
C ARG A 500 -18.06 16.95 4.44
N THR A 501 -17.40 16.60 3.34
CA THR A 501 -17.86 15.51 2.46
C THR A 501 -17.75 14.16 3.15
N HIS A 502 -16.62 13.88 3.81
CA HIS A 502 -16.41 12.62 4.53
C HIS A 502 -17.45 12.40 5.63
N LEU A 503 -17.82 13.45 6.37
CA LEU A 503 -18.82 13.37 7.44
C LEU A 503 -20.25 13.05 6.96
N GLN A 504 -20.53 13.11 5.65
CA GLN A 504 -21.84 12.71 5.10
C GLN A 504 -22.08 11.20 5.25
N THR A 505 -21.02 10.39 5.16
CA THR A 505 -21.09 8.92 5.24
C THR A 505 -20.39 8.36 6.47
N TYR A 506 -19.65 9.19 7.22
CA TYR A 506 -18.99 8.78 8.46
C TYR A 506 -20.00 8.34 9.53
N ALA A 507 -19.83 7.10 9.99
CA ALA A 507 -20.66 6.47 11.04
C ALA A 507 -19.82 6.03 12.26
N GLY A 508 -18.59 6.55 12.41
CA GLY A 508 -17.70 6.25 13.53
C GLY A 508 -17.92 7.15 14.75
N SER A 509 -17.02 7.05 15.73
CA SER A 509 -17.08 7.86 16.96
C SER A 509 -16.50 9.26 16.74
N LEU A 510 -17.13 10.27 17.33
CA LEU A 510 -16.58 11.63 17.36
C LEU A 510 -15.22 11.68 18.09
N ALA A 511 -15.06 10.86 19.13
CA ALA A 511 -13.82 10.77 19.90
C ALA A 511 -12.68 10.26 19.02
N ASP A 512 -12.90 9.17 18.27
CA ASP A 512 -11.91 8.58 17.36
C ASP A 512 -11.47 9.58 16.28
N LEU A 513 -12.44 10.31 15.71
CA LEU A 513 -12.17 11.36 14.72
C LEU A 513 -11.30 12.47 15.29
N CYS A 514 -11.66 13.03 16.46
CA CYS A 514 -10.90 14.12 17.06
C CYS A 514 -9.51 13.65 17.50
N TYR A 515 -9.42 12.47 18.12
CA TYR A 515 -8.14 11.86 18.50
C TYR A 515 -7.20 11.70 17.30
N THR A 516 -7.69 11.11 16.21
CA THR A 516 -6.90 10.92 15.00
C THR A 516 -6.41 12.24 14.42
N ALA A 517 -7.27 13.26 14.37
CA ALA A 517 -6.89 14.58 13.85
C ALA A 517 -5.87 15.32 14.75
N GLN A 518 -5.88 15.03 16.06
CA GLN A 518 -4.98 15.64 17.04
C GLN A 518 -3.60 14.98 17.08
N ILE A 519 -3.53 13.64 17.07
CA ILE A 519 -2.25 12.92 17.26
C ILE A 519 -1.67 12.37 15.96
N GLY A 520 -2.52 12.14 14.95
CA GLY A 520 -2.15 11.49 13.70
C GLY A 520 -1.92 12.44 12.54
N ARG A 521 -1.83 13.75 12.78
CA ARG A 521 -1.61 14.77 11.75
C ARG A 521 -0.53 15.76 12.19
N CYS A 522 0.21 16.28 11.22
CA CYS A 522 1.09 17.41 11.47
C CYS A 522 0.27 18.70 11.66
N HIS A 523 0.74 19.60 12.52
CA HIS A 523 0.07 20.87 12.81
C HIS A 523 0.78 22.07 12.17
N PHE A 524 0.31 22.45 10.99
CA PHE A 524 0.85 23.54 10.18
C PHE A 524 0.41 24.93 10.63
N SER A 525 0.87 25.97 9.92
CA SER A 525 0.68 27.38 10.31
C SER A 525 -0.73 27.92 10.06
N GLN A 526 -1.45 27.44 9.05
CA GLN A 526 -2.85 27.83 8.85
C GLN A 526 -3.70 26.87 9.65
N ARG A 527 -4.40 27.38 10.66
CA ARG A 527 -5.09 26.55 11.67
C ARG A 527 -6.56 26.95 11.77
N GLN A 528 -7.42 25.93 11.84
CA GLN A 528 -8.80 26.04 12.25
C GLN A 528 -9.01 25.06 13.40
N ALA A 529 -9.85 25.41 14.37
CA ALA A 529 -10.23 24.51 15.43
C ALA A 529 -11.71 24.69 15.77
N LEU A 530 -12.36 23.59 16.15
CA LEU A 530 -13.78 23.55 16.50
C LEU A 530 -13.95 22.79 17.81
N ILE A 531 -14.72 23.34 18.74
CA ILE A 531 -15.16 22.61 19.94
C ILE A 531 -16.54 22.05 19.63
N VAL A 532 -16.67 20.74 19.67
CA VAL A 532 -17.86 20.00 19.21
C VAL A 532 -18.33 19.02 20.26
N SER A 533 -19.65 18.92 20.42
CA SER A 533 -20.33 18.04 21.37
C SER A 533 -20.92 16.79 20.70
N SER A 534 -21.11 16.83 19.37
CA SER A 534 -21.68 15.72 18.60
C SER A 534 -21.26 15.77 17.13
N LEU A 535 -21.45 14.67 16.39
CA LEU A 535 -21.24 14.66 14.94
C LEU A 535 -22.19 15.60 14.19
N SER A 536 -23.41 15.80 14.68
CA SER A 536 -24.37 16.74 14.10
C SER A 536 -23.89 18.18 14.28
N ASP A 537 -23.46 18.51 15.49
CA ASP A 537 -22.85 19.80 15.83
C ASP A 537 -21.61 20.06 14.94
N LEU A 538 -20.71 19.08 14.80
CA LEU A 538 -19.55 19.19 13.91
C LEU A 538 -19.94 19.45 12.44
N ARG A 539 -20.97 18.76 11.91
CA ARG A 539 -21.46 18.98 10.53
C ARG A 539 -22.01 20.39 10.35
N GLU A 540 -22.75 20.89 11.31
CA GLU A 540 -23.27 22.26 11.30
C GLU A 540 -22.11 23.25 11.33
N GLN A 541 -21.20 23.14 12.31
CA GLN A 541 -20.06 24.06 12.45
C GLN A 541 -19.19 24.13 11.20
N LEU A 542 -18.85 22.99 10.59
CA LEU A 542 -18.08 22.98 9.34
C LEU A 542 -18.83 23.68 8.18
N ALA A 543 -20.15 23.58 8.11
CA ALA A 543 -20.93 24.27 7.08
C ALA A 543 -20.84 25.79 7.22
N TRP A 544 -20.87 26.32 8.45
CA TRP A 544 -20.68 27.76 8.71
C TRP A 544 -19.27 28.25 8.34
N VAL A 545 -18.24 27.45 8.66
CA VAL A 545 -16.85 27.77 8.31
C VAL A 545 -16.69 27.86 6.80
N VAL A 546 -17.26 26.91 6.04
CA VAL A 546 -17.24 26.95 4.57
C VAL A 546 -18.01 28.15 4.01
N ALA A 547 -19.13 28.53 4.63
CA ALA A 547 -19.92 29.69 4.24
C ALA A 547 -19.26 31.04 4.59
N LEU A 548 -18.15 31.04 5.34
CA LEU A 548 -17.50 32.24 5.90
C LEU A 548 -18.46 33.11 6.75
N VAL A 549 -19.45 32.48 7.39
CA VAL A 549 -20.43 33.16 8.22
C VAL A 549 -20.05 33.02 9.69
N VAL A 550 -20.21 34.11 10.46
CA VAL A 550 -19.96 34.12 11.90
C VAL A 550 -20.90 33.13 12.58
N MET A 551 -20.32 32.19 13.34
CA MET A 551 -21.09 31.22 14.13
C MET A 551 -22.03 31.93 15.11
N PRO A 552 -23.30 31.48 15.28
CA PRO A 552 -24.18 32.03 16.29
C PRO A 552 -23.58 31.89 17.70
N GLN A 553 -23.63 32.94 18.52
CA GLN A 553 -23.14 32.92 19.92
C GLN A 553 -23.84 31.87 20.82
N SER A 554 -24.92 31.25 20.35
CA SER A 554 -25.76 30.30 21.11
C SER A 554 -25.23 28.86 21.17
N ALA A 555 -23.99 28.58 20.74
CA ALA A 555 -23.39 27.23 20.76
C ALA A 555 -22.37 27.00 21.88
N HIS A 556 -22.12 27.98 22.76
CA HIS A 556 -20.97 27.96 23.68
C HIS A 556 -21.35 27.86 25.17
N GLU A 557 -21.61 26.64 25.63
CA GLU A 557 -21.15 26.19 26.97
C GLU A 557 -19.89 25.32 26.80
N ALA A 558 -19.00 25.71 25.87
CA ALA A 558 -17.73 25.03 25.69
C ALA A 558 -16.87 25.22 26.96
N PRO A 559 -16.28 24.16 27.53
CA PRO A 559 -15.42 24.25 28.72
C PRO A 559 -14.30 25.29 28.56
N ALA A 560 -14.07 26.11 29.60
CA ALA A 560 -13.13 27.25 29.55
C ALA A 560 -11.68 26.81 29.28
N ASP A 561 -11.30 25.63 29.75
CA ASP A 561 -10.02 24.98 29.49
C ASP A 561 -9.85 24.61 28.01
N LEU A 562 -10.85 23.99 27.38
CA LEU A 562 -10.83 23.69 25.94
C LEU A 562 -10.79 24.97 25.09
N GLN A 563 -11.49 26.03 25.50
CA GLN A 563 -11.42 27.33 24.84
C GLN A 563 -10.01 27.93 24.90
N ALA A 564 -9.35 27.86 26.07
CA ALA A 564 -7.99 28.35 26.22
C ALA A 564 -7.00 27.58 25.34
N ILE A 565 -7.11 26.24 25.29
CA ILE A 565 -6.26 25.38 24.44
C ILE A 565 -6.51 25.67 22.96
N MET A 566 -7.78 25.83 22.56
CA MET A 566 -8.14 26.23 21.20
C MET A 566 -7.49 27.57 20.81
N GLN A 567 -7.57 28.59 21.67
CA GLN A 567 -6.97 29.90 21.42
C GLN A 567 -5.44 29.82 21.32
N GLN A 568 -4.78 29.05 22.19
CA GLN A 568 -3.34 28.81 22.12
C GLN A 568 -2.95 28.14 20.80
N TYR A 569 -3.69 27.11 20.40
CA TYR A 569 -3.47 26.42 19.13
C TYR A 569 -3.61 27.37 17.94
N LEU A 570 -4.68 28.16 17.89
CA LEU A 570 -4.90 29.15 16.82
C LEU A 570 -3.83 30.25 16.82
N ALA A 571 -3.27 30.61 17.98
CA ALA A 571 -2.15 31.54 18.11
C ALA A 571 -0.78 30.94 17.69
N GLY A 572 -0.75 29.66 17.29
CA GLY A 572 0.46 29.01 16.80
C GLY A 572 1.23 28.19 17.84
N ALA A 573 0.72 28.06 19.07
CA ALA A 573 1.38 27.26 20.11
C ALA A 573 1.39 25.76 19.74
N THR A 574 2.43 25.05 20.18
CA THR A 574 2.45 23.58 20.16
C THR A 574 1.62 23.06 21.32
N ILE A 575 0.67 22.18 21.03
CA ILE A 575 -0.23 21.59 22.05
C ILE A 575 0.21 20.15 22.30
N ASP A 576 0.30 19.76 23.57
CA ASP A 576 0.38 18.36 23.96
C ASP A 576 -1.03 17.76 23.94
N TRP A 577 -1.41 17.22 22.78
CA TRP A 577 -2.71 16.60 22.60
C TRP A 577 -2.92 15.38 23.48
N SER A 578 -1.86 14.67 23.87
CA SER A 578 -1.99 13.47 24.70
C SER A 578 -2.50 13.79 26.11
N ALA A 579 -2.14 14.97 26.63
CA ALA A 579 -2.58 15.45 27.93
C ALA A 579 -4.10 15.69 28.00
N LEU A 580 -4.75 16.05 26.89
CA LEU A 580 -6.20 16.24 26.82
C LEU A 580 -7.00 14.95 27.08
N TRP A 581 -6.38 13.79 26.83
CA TRP A 581 -7.04 12.50 27.02
C TRP A 581 -6.78 11.90 28.41
N GLN A 582 -5.95 12.52 29.26
CA GLN A 582 -5.72 12.11 30.65
C GLN A 582 -5.38 10.61 30.80
N GLY A 583 -4.62 10.05 29.86
CA GLY A 583 -4.27 8.63 29.82
C GLY A 583 -5.31 7.71 29.17
N GLN A 584 -6.46 8.24 28.74
CA GLN A 584 -7.38 7.58 27.83
C GLN A 584 -6.82 7.63 26.39
N THR A 585 -7.29 6.72 25.54
CA THR A 585 -6.98 6.70 24.11
C THR A 585 -8.28 6.49 23.33
N ALA A 586 -8.30 6.94 22.09
CA ALA A 586 -9.33 6.58 21.14
C ALA A 586 -8.70 5.84 19.96
N ARG A 587 -9.52 5.36 19.03
CA ARG A 587 -8.98 4.63 17.87
C ARG A 587 -8.54 5.58 16.78
N ILE A 588 -7.48 5.19 16.08
CA ILE A 588 -7.15 5.78 14.80
C ILE A 588 -8.19 5.35 13.77
N VAL A 589 -8.80 6.31 13.09
CA VAL A 589 -9.79 6.09 12.03
C VAL A 589 -9.34 6.71 10.72
N ASP A 590 -9.87 6.21 9.61
CA ASP A 590 -9.60 6.81 8.31
C ASP A 590 -10.23 8.20 8.22
N LEU A 591 -9.40 9.21 7.99
CA LEU A 591 -9.79 10.62 7.85
C LEU A 591 -9.19 11.19 6.57
N PRO A 592 -9.82 12.21 5.97
CA PRO A 592 -9.28 12.83 4.76
C PRO A 592 -7.82 13.26 4.91
N THR A 593 -7.02 12.91 3.91
CA THR A 593 -5.60 13.24 3.85
C THR A 593 -5.37 14.66 3.32
N TYR A 594 -4.14 15.15 3.48
CA TYR A 594 -3.71 16.49 3.08
C TYR A 594 -4.06 16.82 1.61
N PRO A 595 -4.68 17.99 1.33
CA PRO A 595 -4.96 18.44 -0.03
C PRO A 595 -3.74 19.16 -0.63
N PHE A 596 -2.82 18.40 -1.23
CA PHE A 596 -1.64 18.94 -1.91
C PHE A 596 -2.03 20.02 -2.94
N GLN A 597 -1.35 21.17 -2.87
CA GLN A 597 -1.55 22.30 -3.77
C GLN A 597 -0.66 22.15 -5.00
N ARG A 598 -1.03 21.19 -5.84
CA ARG A 598 -0.18 20.77 -6.95
C ARG A 598 -0.03 21.85 -8.01
N GLN A 599 1.20 22.04 -8.49
CA GLN A 599 1.56 22.91 -9.59
C GLN A 599 2.32 22.11 -10.65
N PRO A 600 2.26 22.49 -11.93
CA PRO A 600 2.95 21.75 -12.98
C PRO A 600 4.47 21.95 -12.87
N TYR A 601 5.21 20.84 -12.79
CA TYR A 601 6.66 20.79 -12.81
C TYR A 601 7.15 19.81 -13.86
N GLY A 602 8.19 20.20 -14.57
CA GLY A 602 8.78 19.43 -15.64
C GLY A 602 8.72 20.18 -16.95
N VAL A 603 9.02 19.47 -18.03
CA VAL A 603 9.00 20.01 -19.38
C VAL A 603 7.88 19.31 -20.11
N GLY A 604 7.14 20.07 -20.91
CA GLY A 604 6.04 19.57 -21.71
C GLY A 604 6.44 18.30 -22.45
N ILE A 605 5.48 17.37 -22.49
CA ILE A 605 5.74 16.05 -23.03
C ILE A 605 5.76 16.05 -24.56
N ILE A 606 5.09 17.02 -25.16
CA ILE A 606 5.23 17.41 -26.56
C ILE A 606 5.99 18.72 -26.60
N GLY A 607 7.00 18.78 -27.47
CA GLY A 607 7.94 19.90 -27.62
C GLY A 607 7.30 21.24 -27.94
#